data_AF-A0A7S2HX98-F1
#
_entry.id   AF-A0A7S2HX98-F1
#
_cell.length_a   1.000
_cell.length_b   1.000
_cell.length_c   1.000
_cell.angle_alpha   90.00
_cell.angle_beta   90.00
_cell.angle_gamma   90.00
#
_symmetry.space_group_name_H-M   'P 1'
#
loop_
_entity.id
_entity.type
_entity.pdbx_description
1 polymer ?
#
loop_
_entity_poly.entity_id
_entity_poly.type
_entity_poly.pdbx_seq_one_letter_code
_entity_poly.pdbx_strand_id
1 'polypeptide(L)'
;CNPGSQGHPELCLRPCLYFAQGNCTNGNECSFCHLPHPRRPVRFDKWHRELLKRMPFNRFAFVMAPVLRQKAAELRCTGRVHEALEALWGPFEAQAAGGDGPPLPEESFPQTALNAATPGAVAAESWLSSAASSALSSAGSVSGSERSMGRRGTFSGALQAMGFRPLLSMVLSKTPDDLPQIRALVVEVLNRIQKWNMSLCQIELGAGQEAVSTLNAVVAAAGGQDCETLRRGLPPSARTWASSTKRGR
;
A
#
# COMPACT_ATOMS: atom_id res chain seq x y z
N CYS A 1 14.07 9.84 -8.68
CA CYS A 1 12.70 9.32 -8.53
C CYS A 1 11.74 10.49 -8.62
N ASN A 2 10.63 10.40 -9.35
CA ASN A 2 9.67 11.51 -9.47
C ASN A 2 8.72 11.58 -8.25
N PRO A 3 8.13 12.74 -7.92
CA PRO A 3 7.26 12.89 -6.74
C PRO A 3 6.12 11.88 -6.66
N GLY A 4 5.51 11.53 -7.80
CA GLY A 4 4.43 10.56 -7.85
C GLY A 4 4.82 9.14 -7.45
N SER A 5 6.10 8.79 -7.57
CA SER A 5 6.62 7.45 -7.24
C SER A 5 7.00 7.27 -5.77
N GLN A 6 6.93 8.32 -4.96
CA GLN A 6 7.29 8.26 -3.55
C GLN A 6 6.30 7.38 -2.77
N GLY A 7 6.81 6.40 -2.04
CA GLY A 7 6.01 5.45 -1.26
C GLY A 7 5.47 4.25 -2.05
N HIS A 8 5.98 3.97 -3.24
CA HIS A 8 5.60 2.76 -3.99
C HIS A 8 6.02 1.49 -3.22
N PRO A 9 5.20 0.41 -3.24
CA PRO A 9 3.97 0.20 -4.00
C PRO A 9 2.67 0.63 -3.31
N GLU A 10 2.66 0.76 -1.99
CA GLU A 10 1.40 0.87 -1.21
C GLU A 10 0.88 2.31 -1.07
N LEU A 11 1.78 3.29 -1.13
CA LEU A 11 1.50 4.69 -0.79
C LEU A 11 1.81 5.68 -1.91
N CYS A 12 2.28 5.19 -3.06
CA CYS A 12 2.52 6.05 -4.23
C CYS A 12 1.21 6.59 -4.81
N LEU A 13 1.35 7.61 -5.65
CA LEU A 13 0.22 8.14 -6.39
C LEU A 13 -0.16 7.19 -7.53
N ARG A 14 -1.27 7.49 -8.20
CA ARG A 14 -1.78 6.71 -9.32
C ARG A 14 -0.68 6.49 -10.38
N PRO A 15 -0.57 5.30 -11.00
CA PRO A 15 0.37 5.06 -12.09
C PRO A 15 0.20 6.06 -13.23
N CYS A 16 1.32 6.55 -13.74
CA CYS A 16 1.37 7.43 -14.89
C CYS A 16 1.07 6.66 -16.16
N LEU A 17 -0.11 6.92 -16.76
CA LEU A 17 -0.54 6.27 -17.99
C LEU A 17 0.40 6.59 -19.17
N TYR A 18 0.90 7.84 -19.24
CA TYR A 18 1.82 8.27 -20.28
C TYR A 18 3.19 7.63 -20.15
N PHE A 19 3.70 7.47 -18.92
CA PHE A 19 4.99 6.81 -18.70
C PHE A 19 4.93 5.33 -19.08
N ALA A 20 3.83 4.65 -18.72
CA ALA A 20 3.60 3.26 -19.13
C ALA A 20 3.53 3.09 -20.66
N GLN A 21 3.21 4.16 -21.40
CA GLN A 21 3.22 4.19 -22.87
C GLN A 21 4.54 4.71 -23.49
N GLY A 22 5.48 5.21 -22.67
CA GLY A 22 6.72 5.83 -23.15
C GLY A 22 6.61 7.30 -23.57
N ASN A 23 5.46 7.95 -23.34
CA ASN A 23 5.14 9.29 -23.85
C ASN A 23 5.02 10.36 -22.74
N CYS A 24 5.57 10.11 -21.55
CA CYS A 24 5.52 11.09 -20.45
C CYS A 24 6.55 12.21 -20.67
N THR A 25 6.08 13.45 -20.86
CA THR A 25 6.94 14.63 -21.03
C THR A 25 7.35 15.28 -19.71
N ASN A 26 6.62 15.03 -18.61
CA ASN A 26 6.89 15.63 -17.30
C ASN A 26 8.17 15.07 -16.62
N GLY A 27 8.71 13.96 -17.13
CA GLY A 27 9.97 13.38 -16.63
C GLY A 27 9.99 13.20 -15.11
N ASN A 28 10.98 13.81 -14.46
CA ASN A 28 11.19 13.72 -13.01
C ASN A 28 10.21 14.58 -12.19
N GLU A 29 9.48 15.49 -12.80
CA GLU A 29 8.50 16.36 -12.12
C GLU A 29 7.08 15.77 -12.16
N CYS A 30 6.89 14.62 -12.80
CA CYS A 30 5.59 13.98 -12.89
C CYS A 30 5.02 13.66 -11.49
N SER A 31 3.80 14.09 -11.23
CA SER A 31 3.04 13.79 -10.00
C SER A 31 2.43 12.39 -9.98
N PHE A 32 2.57 11.60 -11.05
CA PHE A 32 2.07 10.23 -11.14
C PHE A 32 3.20 9.20 -11.04
N CYS A 33 2.95 8.03 -10.47
CA CYS A 33 3.99 7.04 -10.24
C CYS A 33 4.51 6.42 -11.56
N HIS A 34 5.82 6.38 -11.75
CA HIS A 34 6.52 5.81 -12.91
C HIS A 34 7.00 4.37 -12.65
N LEU A 35 6.88 3.87 -11.42
CA LEU A 35 7.30 2.51 -11.10
C LEU A 35 6.29 1.46 -11.64
N PRO A 36 6.71 0.20 -11.86
CA PRO A 36 5.81 -0.85 -12.32
C PRO A 36 4.69 -1.12 -11.31
N HIS A 37 3.42 -1.08 -11.75
CA HIS A 37 2.27 -1.44 -10.92
C HIS A 37 1.62 -2.73 -11.43
N PRO A 38 0.90 -3.47 -10.56
CA PRO A 38 -0.01 -4.50 -11.03
C PRO A 38 -1.00 -3.87 -12.03
N ARG A 39 -1.12 -4.47 -13.22
CA ARG A 39 -1.92 -3.94 -14.36
C ARG A 39 -3.36 -3.60 -14.00
N ARG A 40 -3.93 -4.29 -12.99
CA ARG A 40 -5.27 -4.04 -12.49
C ARG A 40 -5.23 -4.12 -10.96
N PRO A 41 -5.34 -2.99 -10.25
CA PRO A 41 -5.63 -3.02 -8.82
C PRO A 41 -6.87 -3.89 -8.60
N VAL A 42 -6.91 -4.63 -7.50
CA VAL A 42 -8.10 -5.42 -7.18
C VAL A 42 -9.28 -4.45 -7.05
N ARG A 43 -10.26 -4.61 -7.94
CA ARG A 43 -11.50 -3.85 -7.92
C ARG A 43 -12.56 -4.74 -7.31
N PHE A 44 -13.26 -4.24 -6.32
CA PHE A 44 -14.51 -4.86 -5.89
C PHE A 44 -15.42 -5.02 -7.09
N ASP A 45 -16.01 -6.19 -7.23
CA ASP A 45 -17.08 -6.50 -8.15
C ASP A 45 -18.33 -5.66 -7.83
N LYS A 46 -19.24 -5.58 -8.80
CA LYS A 46 -20.40 -4.67 -8.74
C LYS A 46 -21.21 -4.86 -7.45
N TRP A 47 -21.41 -6.11 -7.04
CA TRP A 47 -22.16 -6.45 -5.84
C TRP A 47 -21.46 -5.98 -4.56
N HIS A 48 -20.17 -6.26 -4.38
CA HIS A 48 -19.40 -5.79 -3.23
C HIS A 48 -19.39 -4.25 -3.11
N ARG A 49 -19.31 -3.53 -4.23
CA ARG A 49 -19.41 -2.07 -4.23
C ARG A 49 -20.78 -1.58 -3.76
N GLU A 50 -21.85 -2.22 -4.22
CA GLU A 50 -23.22 -1.86 -3.82
C GLU A 50 -23.47 -2.20 -2.34
N LEU A 51 -22.93 -3.33 -1.87
CA LEU A 51 -22.95 -3.70 -0.46
C LEU A 51 -22.26 -2.64 0.40
N LEU A 52 -21.01 -2.29 0.07
CA LEU A 52 -20.28 -1.22 0.76
C LEU A 52 -21.00 0.12 0.70
N LYS A 53 -21.70 0.41 -0.41
CA LYS A 53 -22.47 1.64 -0.58
C LYS A 53 -23.70 1.69 0.34
N ARG A 54 -24.39 0.57 0.56
CA ARG A 54 -25.57 0.49 1.44
C ARG A 54 -25.23 0.25 2.92
N MET A 55 -24.02 -0.25 3.19
CA MET A 55 -23.57 -0.55 4.55
C MET A 55 -23.50 0.75 5.38
N PRO A 56 -24.14 0.78 6.57
CA PRO A 56 -24.04 1.92 7.47
C PRO A 56 -22.61 2.07 8.00
N PHE A 57 -22.24 3.29 8.37
CA PHE A 57 -20.85 3.63 8.70
C PHE A 57 -20.27 2.78 9.84
N ASN A 58 -21.05 2.50 10.89
CA ASN A 58 -20.63 1.65 12.01
C ASN A 58 -20.19 0.24 11.58
N ARG A 59 -20.99 -0.42 10.73
CA ARG A 59 -20.67 -1.75 10.19
C ARG A 59 -19.49 -1.69 9.23
N PHE A 60 -19.41 -0.64 8.42
CA PHE A 60 -18.28 -0.42 7.54
C PHE A 60 -16.97 -0.22 8.33
N ALA A 61 -16.99 0.60 9.39
CA ALA A 61 -15.86 0.83 10.27
C ALA A 61 -15.39 -0.47 10.94
N PHE A 62 -16.33 -1.29 11.44
CA PHE A 62 -16.02 -2.61 12.02
C PHE A 62 -15.28 -3.53 11.03
N VAL A 63 -15.70 -3.56 9.77
CA VAL A 63 -15.06 -4.38 8.73
C VAL A 63 -13.72 -3.80 8.28
N MET A 64 -13.60 -2.46 8.16
CA MET A 64 -12.38 -1.82 7.69
C MET A 64 -11.27 -1.75 8.75
N ALA A 65 -11.62 -1.59 10.02
CA ALA A 65 -10.67 -1.41 11.12
C ALA A 65 -9.55 -2.48 11.15
N PRO A 66 -9.84 -3.80 11.15
CA PRO A 66 -8.78 -4.81 11.20
C PRO A 66 -7.88 -4.78 9.96
N VAL A 67 -8.44 -4.53 8.77
CA VAL A 67 -7.67 -4.45 7.52
C VAL A 67 -6.72 -3.25 7.53
N LEU A 68 -7.21 -2.09 8.00
CA LEU A 68 -6.39 -0.88 8.13
C LEU A 68 -5.30 -1.05 9.19
N ARG A 69 -5.58 -1.70 10.32
CA ARG A 69 -4.58 -2.01 11.36
C ARG A 69 -3.48 -2.92 10.80
N GLN A 70 -3.86 -3.99 10.13
CA GLN A 70 -2.91 -4.91 9.50
C GLN A 70 -2.00 -4.17 8.52
N LYS A 71 -2.56 -3.34 7.64
CA LYS A 71 -1.77 -2.58 6.66
C LYS A 71 -0.89 -1.51 7.30
N ALA A 72 -1.36 -0.85 8.35
CA ALA A 72 -0.55 0.09 9.11
C ALA A 72 0.69 -0.60 9.72
N ALA A 73 0.52 -1.83 10.23
CA ALA A 73 1.62 -2.63 10.75
C ALA A 73 2.60 -3.07 9.65
N GLU A 74 2.09 -3.49 8.49
CA GLU A 74 2.90 -3.86 7.31
C GLU A 74 3.74 -2.70 6.78
N LEU A 75 3.19 -1.48 6.80
CA LEU A 75 3.88 -0.27 6.35
C LEU A 75 4.98 0.19 7.32
N ARG A 76 5.05 -0.39 8.53
CA ARG A 76 5.99 -0.01 9.59
C ARG A 76 6.02 1.50 9.82
N CYS A 77 4.86 2.15 9.75
CA CYS A 77 4.76 3.58 10.00
C CYS A 77 5.20 3.89 11.43
N THR A 78 6.12 4.83 11.63
CA THR A 78 6.64 5.21 12.95
C THR A 78 6.20 6.63 13.35
N GLY A 79 6.28 6.90 14.65
CA GLY A 79 6.06 8.23 15.23
C GLY A 79 4.69 8.82 14.91
N ARG A 80 4.69 10.02 14.34
CA ARG A 80 3.49 10.85 14.11
C ARG A 80 2.40 10.19 13.25
N VAL A 81 2.75 9.32 12.30
CA VAL A 81 1.76 8.62 11.48
C VAL A 81 1.05 7.56 12.32
N HIS A 82 1.80 6.81 13.13
CA HIS A 82 1.26 5.78 14.01
C HIS A 82 0.34 6.39 15.08
N GLU A 83 0.73 7.50 15.71
CA GLU A 83 -0.12 8.24 16.67
C GLU A 83 -1.46 8.68 16.06
N ALA A 84 -1.43 9.20 14.82
CA ALA A 84 -2.65 9.64 14.15
C ALA A 84 -3.56 8.46 13.79
N LEU A 85 -2.98 7.31 13.49
CA LEU A 85 -3.73 6.07 13.28
C LEU A 85 -4.28 5.55 14.63
N GLU A 86 -3.53 5.62 15.73
CA GLU A 86 -3.99 5.30 17.10
C GLU A 86 -5.22 6.11 17.50
N ALA A 87 -5.15 7.41 17.26
CA ALA A 87 -6.27 8.31 17.50
C ALA A 87 -7.52 7.99 16.63
N LEU A 88 -7.34 7.37 15.45
CA LEU A 88 -8.44 7.00 14.56
C LEU A 88 -9.22 5.77 15.05
N TRP A 89 -8.55 4.84 15.74
CA TRP A 89 -9.18 3.58 16.11
C TRP A 89 -10.22 3.70 17.22
N GLY A 90 -9.99 4.55 18.23
CA GLY A 90 -10.95 4.76 19.32
C GLY A 90 -12.35 5.16 18.83
N PRO A 91 -12.48 6.20 17.98
CA PRO A 91 -13.75 6.56 17.36
C PRO A 91 -14.38 5.44 16.53
N PHE A 92 -13.59 4.63 15.83
CA PHE A 92 -14.10 3.50 15.06
C PHE A 92 -14.71 2.43 15.95
N GLU A 93 -14.04 2.10 17.06
CA GLU A 93 -14.51 1.12 18.03
C GLU A 93 -15.75 1.63 18.78
N ALA A 94 -15.78 2.91 19.14
CA ALA A 94 -16.95 3.54 19.73
C ALA A 94 -18.17 3.49 18.78
N GLN A 95 -17.97 3.74 17.48
CA GLN A 95 -19.03 3.62 16.47
C GLN A 95 -19.46 2.17 16.24
N ALA A 96 -18.54 1.21 16.34
CA ALA A 96 -18.86 -0.21 16.24
C ALA A 96 -19.65 -0.71 17.45
N ALA A 97 -19.37 -0.19 18.65
CA ALA A 97 -20.03 -0.56 19.90
C ALA A 97 -21.41 0.12 20.08
N GLY A 98 -21.55 1.39 19.68
CA GLY A 98 -22.78 2.19 19.87
C GLY A 98 -23.93 1.87 18.91
N GLY A 99 -23.93 0.69 18.29
CA GLY A 99 -24.89 0.31 17.27
C GLY A 99 -26.26 -0.11 17.80
N ASP A 100 -27.04 0.82 18.37
CA ASP A 100 -28.52 0.70 18.53
C ASP A 100 -29.25 0.88 17.18
N GLY A 101 -28.59 0.52 16.08
CA GLY A 101 -29.27 0.46 14.79
C GLY A 101 -30.37 -0.60 14.87
N PRO A 102 -31.57 -0.35 14.32
CA PRO A 102 -32.62 -1.36 14.27
C PRO A 102 -32.01 -2.65 13.74
N PRO A 103 -32.30 -3.82 14.38
CA PRO A 103 -31.80 -5.09 13.89
C PRO A 103 -32.11 -5.15 12.41
N LEU A 104 -31.06 -5.24 11.58
CA LEU A 104 -31.25 -5.37 10.15
C LEU A 104 -32.21 -6.53 9.94
N PRO A 105 -33.21 -6.40 9.04
CA PRO A 105 -34.06 -7.53 8.71
C PRO A 105 -33.15 -8.72 8.38
N GLU A 106 -33.29 -9.78 9.17
CA GLU A 106 -32.45 -10.99 9.15
C GLU A 106 -32.47 -11.68 7.77
N GLU A 107 -33.46 -11.31 6.96
CA GLU A 107 -33.73 -11.78 5.62
C GLU A 107 -32.78 -11.09 4.60
N SER A 108 -31.94 -11.90 3.95
CA SER A 108 -31.21 -11.61 2.69
C SER A 108 -29.77 -11.09 2.73
N PHE A 109 -29.04 -11.25 3.84
CA PHE A 109 -27.60 -11.44 3.70
C PHE A 109 -27.33 -12.92 3.40
N PRO A 110 -26.75 -13.28 2.23
CA PRO A 110 -26.28 -14.65 2.02
C PRO A 110 -25.14 -14.90 3.00
N GLN A 111 -25.48 -15.48 4.16
CA GLN A 111 -24.55 -15.89 5.22
C GLN A 111 -23.48 -16.85 4.70
N THR A 112 -23.68 -17.43 3.51
CA THR A 112 -22.71 -18.20 2.76
C THR A 112 -21.41 -17.43 2.42
N ALA A 113 -21.41 -16.09 2.42
CA ALA A 113 -20.21 -15.30 2.13
C ALA A 113 -19.35 -14.97 3.37
N LEU A 114 -19.91 -15.02 4.59
CA LEU A 114 -19.15 -14.84 5.84
C LEU A 114 -18.80 -16.18 6.51
N ASN A 115 -19.65 -17.20 6.39
CA ASN A 115 -19.52 -18.46 7.15
C ASN A 115 -18.54 -19.48 6.53
N ALA A 116 -17.85 -19.14 5.43
CA ALA A 116 -16.73 -19.94 4.94
C ALA A 116 -15.45 -19.78 5.81
N ALA A 117 -15.52 -19.00 6.89
CA ALA A 117 -14.50 -18.91 7.94
C ALA A 117 -15.09 -19.35 9.29
N THR A 118 -15.10 -20.68 9.52
CA THR A 118 -15.20 -21.42 10.80
C THR A 118 -16.45 -21.32 11.69
N PRO A 119 -16.99 -22.46 12.18
CA PRO A 119 -17.77 -22.53 13.41
C PRO A 119 -16.83 -22.75 14.61
N GLY A 120 -17.03 -22.01 15.71
CA GLY A 120 -16.33 -22.25 16.97
C GLY A 120 -16.03 -20.97 17.74
N ALA A 121 -17.04 -20.41 18.39
CA ALA A 121 -16.89 -19.32 19.34
C ALA A 121 -16.19 -19.81 20.62
N VAL A 122 -14.89 -19.58 20.73
CA VAL A 122 -14.16 -19.18 21.96
C VAL A 122 -12.76 -18.71 21.54
N ALA A 123 -12.33 -17.57 22.08
CA ALA A 123 -11.05 -16.86 21.88
C ALA A 123 -10.95 -15.93 20.64
N ALA A 124 -11.13 -14.63 20.90
CA ALA A 124 -10.95 -13.51 19.98
C ALA A 124 -9.47 -13.25 19.57
N GLU A 125 -8.54 -14.17 19.83
CA GLU A 125 -7.10 -13.98 19.58
C GLU A 125 -6.55 -14.76 18.36
N SER A 126 -7.33 -15.64 17.72
CA SER A 126 -6.80 -16.55 16.69
C SER A 126 -6.74 -15.99 15.25
N TRP A 127 -7.33 -14.83 14.96
CA TRP A 127 -7.38 -14.30 13.59
C TRP A 127 -6.06 -13.68 13.11
N LEU A 128 -5.18 -13.28 14.03
CA LEU A 128 -3.91 -12.61 13.71
C LEU A 128 -2.79 -13.58 13.31
N SER A 129 -2.89 -14.88 13.63
CA SER A 129 -1.78 -15.83 13.44
C SER A 129 -1.72 -16.50 12.07
N SER A 130 -2.76 -16.37 11.22
CA SER A 130 -2.83 -17.12 9.94
C SER A 130 -2.45 -16.32 8.69
N ALA A 131 -2.21 -15.00 8.80
CA ALA A 131 -1.92 -14.15 7.63
C ALA A 131 -0.42 -14.00 7.31
N ALA A 132 0.50 -14.48 8.16
CA ALA A 132 1.93 -14.22 8.00
C ALA A 132 2.69 -15.18 7.05
N SER A 133 2.05 -16.18 6.43
CA SER A 133 2.76 -17.26 5.71
C SER A 133 2.45 -17.37 4.21
N SER A 134 1.98 -16.33 3.54
CA SER A 134 1.61 -16.44 2.11
C SER A 134 2.09 -15.28 1.25
N ALA A 135 3.38 -14.96 1.30
CA ALA A 135 4.04 -14.26 0.21
C ALA A 135 5.54 -14.49 0.31
N LEU A 136 6.06 -15.51 -0.38
CA LEU A 136 7.34 -15.51 -1.09
C LEU A 136 7.52 -16.86 -1.79
N SER A 137 7.86 -16.78 -3.08
CA SER A 137 8.39 -17.84 -3.95
C SER A 137 7.42 -18.89 -4.52
N SER A 138 7.08 -18.73 -5.80
CA SER A 138 7.12 -19.82 -6.80
C SER A 138 6.96 -19.25 -8.21
N ALA A 139 8.07 -19.06 -8.91
CA ALA A 139 8.11 -18.94 -10.36
C ALA A 139 8.02 -20.36 -10.94
N GLY A 140 6.79 -20.84 -11.15
CA GLY A 140 6.51 -22.11 -11.81
C GLY A 140 5.71 -21.86 -13.09
N SER A 141 6.29 -22.25 -14.23
CA SER A 141 5.61 -22.31 -15.52
C SER A 141 4.36 -23.20 -15.42
N VAL A 142 3.21 -22.65 -15.79
CA VAL A 142 1.95 -23.40 -15.93
C VAL A 142 1.47 -23.26 -17.36
N SER A 143 1.60 -24.34 -18.14
CA SER A 143 0.86 -24.53 -19.38
C SER A 143 -0.60 -24.80 -19.03
N GLY A 144 -1.51 -24.10 -19.69
CA GLY A 144 -2.93 -24.09 -19.36
C GLY A 144 -3.63 -25.43 -19.58
N SER A 145 -4.69 -25.66 -18.81
CA SER A 145 -6.01 -26.09 -19.31
C SER A 145 -6.99 -26.13 -18.13
N GLU A 146 -8.19 -25.60 -18.36
CA GLU A 146 -9.45 -25.94 -17.69
C GLU A 146 -9.59 -25.79 -16.17
N ARG A 147 -10.21 -24.66 -15.75
CA ARG A 147 -11.44 -24.54 -14.93
C ARG A 147 -11.52 -23.13 -14.32
N SER A 148 -11.82 -22.15 -15.17
CA SER A 148 -11.92 -20.72 -14.82
C SER A 148 -13.29 -20.34 -14.23
N MET A 149 -13.79 -21.07 -13.22
CA MET A 149 -14.99 -20.68 -12.47
C MET A 149 -14.83 -20.64 -10.94
N GLY A 150 -13.67 -20.99 -10.38
CA GLY A 150 -13.55 -21.25 -8.93
C GLY A 150 -12.98 -20.14 -8.04
N ARG A 151 -12.36 -19.07 -8.56
CA ARG A 151 -11.75 -18.03 -7.71
C ARG A 151 -12.54 -16.73 -7.78
N ARG A 152 -13.81 -16.75 -7.36
CA ARG A 152 -14.39 -15.52 -6.81
C ARG A 152 -13.61 -15.25 -5.53
N GLY A 153 -12.68 -14.30 -5.59
CA GLY A 153 -11.96 -13.86 -4.40
C GLY A 153 -12.96 -13.50 -3.31
N THR A 154 -12.70 -13.94 -2.09
CA THR A 154 -13.54 -13.56 -0.95
C THR A 154 -13.51 -12.03 -0.81
N PHE A 155 -14.60 -11.45 -0.32
CA PHE A 155 -14.68 -10.01 -0.06
C PHE A 155 -13.49 -9.51 0.80
N SER A 156 -13.12 -10.29 1.82
CA SER A 156 -11.95 -10.04 2.67
C SER A 156 -10.64 -10.07 1.88
N GLY A 157 -10.43 -11.08 1.02
CA GLY A 157 -9.25 -11.13 0.16
C GLY A 157 -9.15 -9.93 -0.80
N ALA A 158 -10.29 -9.42 -1.29
CA ALA A 158 -10.32 -8.23 -2.10
C ALA A 158 -9.94 -6.96 -1.30
N LEU A 159 -10.39 -6.83 -0.05
CA LEU A 159 -9.99 -5.74 0.85
C LEU A 159 -8.48 -5.76 1.15
N GLN A 160 -7.94 -6.95 1.47
CA GLN A 160 -6.52 -7.12 1.77
C GLN A 160 -5.63 -6.80 0.58
N ALA A 161 -6.08 -7.08 -0.64
CA ALA A 161 -5.34 -6.78 -1.86
C ALA A 161 -5.41 -5.31 -2.29
N MET A 162 -6.24 -4.47 -1.66
CA MET A 162 -6.25 -3.03 -1.92
C MET A 162 -5.09 -2.33 -1.23
N GLY A 163 -4.54 -1.29 -1.86
CA GLY A 163 -3.55 -0.43 -1.21
C GLY A 163 -4.15 0.33 -0.02
N PHE A 164 -3.28 0.78 0.88
CA PHE A 164 -3.69 1.49 2.09
C PHE A 164 -4.42 2.81 1.81
N ARG A 165 -3.92 3.62 0.86
CA ARG A 165 -4.53 4.92 0.51
C ARG A 165 -5.97 4.77 -0.03
N PRO A 166 -6.27 3.88 -0.99
CA PRO A 166 -7.64 3.60 -1.42
C PRO A 166 -8.62 3.27 -0.28
N LEU A 167 -8.17 2.50 0.72
CA LEU A 167 -9.01 2.15 1.87
C LEU A 167 -9.31 3.38 2.74
N LEU A 168 -8.30 4.21 3.03
CA LEU A 168 -8.51 5.47 3.76
C LEU A 168 -9.40 6.46 2.98
N SER A 169 -9.25 6.55 1.66
CA SER A 169 -10.17 7.35 0.83
C SER A 169 -11.60 6.83 0.87
N MET A 170 -11.78 5.51 0.94
CA MET A 170 -13.10 4.90 1.06
C MET A 170 -13.74 5.23 2.41
N VAL A 171 -12.97 5.13 3.50
CA VAL A 171 -13.38 5.60 4.83
C VAL A 171 -13.84 7.05 4.76
N LEU A 172 -13.00 7.94 4.22
CA LEU A 172 -13.29 9.37 4.13
C LEU A 172 -14.61 9.65 3.39
N SER A 173 -14.85 8.94 2.28
CA SER A 173 -16.09 9.07 1.50
C SER A 173 -17.33 8.54 2.21
N LYS A 174 -17.13 7.70 3.23
CA LYS A 174 -18.17 7.02 4.00
C LYS A 174 -18.45 7.67 5.34
N THR A 175 -17.52 8.48 5.85
CA THR A 175 -17.69 9.20 7.11
C THR A 175 -18.83 10.20 6.98
N PRO A 176 -19.90 10.05 7.77
CA PRO A 176 -21.03 10.97 7.75
C PRO A 176 -20.63 12.34 8.31
N ASP A 177 -21.38 13.39 7.94
CA ASP A 177 -21.00 14.78 8.23
C ASP A 177 -21.15 15.16 9.72
N ASP A 178 -21.90 14.38 10.49
CA ASP A 178 -22.05 14.48 11.95
C ASP A 178 -20.84 13.95 12.72
N LEU A 179 -19.88 13.31 12.04
CA LEU A 179 -18.63 12.79 12.63
C LEU A 179 -17.39 13.55 12.09
N PRO A 180 -17.28 14.88 12.27
CA PRO A 180 -16.19 15.67 11.73
C PRO A 180 -14.83 15.29 12.32
N GLN A 181 -14.80 14.76 13.55
CA GLN A 181 -13.54 14.33 14.19
C GLN A 181 -12.91 13.16 13.43
N ILE A 182 -13.72 12.17 13.02
CA ILE A 182 -13.23 11.03 12.23
C ILE A 182 -12.71 11.52 10.87
N ARG A 183 -13.46 12.40 10.21
CA ARG A 183 -13.05 12.99 8.94
C ARG A 183 -11.71 13.72 9.06
N ALA A 184 -11.55 14.54 10.09
CA ALA A 184 -10.31 15.27 10.36
C ALA A 184 -9.13 14.31 10.60
N LEU A 185 -9.33 13.25 11.38
CA LEU A 185 -8.30 12.24 11.65
C LEU A 185 -7.86 11.51 10.38
N VAL A 186 -8.81 11.08 9.53
CA VAL A 186 -8.49 10.40 8.26
C VAL A 186 -7.70 11.33 7.32
N VAL A 187 -8.10 12.60 7.22
CA VAL A 187 -7.37 13.61 6.42
C VAL A 187 -5.96 13.84 7.00
N GLU A 188 -5.82 13.94 8.31
CA GLU A 188 -4.53 14.09 8.97
C GLU A 188 -3.61 12.90 8.72
N VAL A 189 -4.13 11.67 8.84
CA VAL A 189 -3.39 10.45 8.51
C VAL A 189 -2.89 10.48 7.06
N LEU A 190 -3.77 10.80 6.10
CA LEU A 190 -3.40 10.89 4.67
C LEU A 190 -2.31 11.96 4.43
N ASN A 191 -2.43 13.11 5.07
CA ASN A 191 -1.45 14.19 4.98
C ASN A 191 -0.11 13.80 5.60
N ARG A 192 -0.10 13.13 6.76
CA ARG A 192 1.12 12.65 7.41
C ARG A 192 1.83 11.59 6.59
N ILE A 193 1.09 10.65 6.02
CA ILE A 193 1.62 9.65 5.08
C ILE A 193 2.27 10.32 3.88
N GLN A 194 1.61 11.32 3.29
CA GLN A 194 2.18 12.06 2.15
C GLN A 194 3.46 12.81 2.54
N LYS A 195 3.48 13.50 3.69
CA LYS A 195 4.68 14.18 4.19
C LYS A 195 5.81 13.20 4.49
N TRP A 196 5.49 12.07 5.12
CA TRP A 196 6.45 11.01 5.43
C TRP A 196 7.10 10.44 4.16
N ASN A 197 6.31 10.16 3.12
CA ASN A 197 6.83 9.72 1.82
C ASN A 197 7.79 10.75 1.20
N MET A 198 7.49 12.04 1.33
CA MET A 198 8.37 13.11 0.86
C MET A 198 9.69 13.15 1.64
N SER A 199 9.64 13.01 2.97
CA SER A 199 10.84 13.00 3.82
C SER A 199 11.74 11.78 3.56
N LEU A 200 11.16 10.59 3.38
CA LEU A 200 11.94 9.39 3.03
C LEU A 200 12.72 9.56 1.72
N CYS A 201 12.11 10.18 0.72
CA CYS A 201 12.77 10.45 -0.56
C CYS A 201 13.95 11.43 -0.41
N GLN A 202 13.88 12.39 0.52
CA GLN A 202 14.99 13.31 0.78
C GLN A 202 16.17 12.61 1.45
N ILE A 203 15.90 11.68 2.38
CA ILE A 203 16.95 10.89 3.06
C ILE A 203 17.69 10.01 2.06
N GLU A 204 16.98 9.31 1.17
CA GLU A 204 17.59 8.45 0.15
C GLU A 204 18.45 9.26 -0.85
N LEU A 205 17.98 10.45 -1.25
CA LEU A 205 18.75 11.32 -2.13
C LEU A 205 19.99 11.90 -1.44
N GLY A 206 19.88 12.27 -0.17
CA GLY A 206 21.01 12.78 0.63
C GLY A 206 22.09 11.73 0.85
N ALA A 207 21.70 10.52 1.28
CA ALA A 207 22.64 9.40 1.45
C ALA A 207 23.33 9.02 0.12
N GLY A 208 22.60 9.09 -0.99
CA GLY A 208 23.16 8.89 -2.33
C GLY A 208 24.15 9.99 -2.72
N GLN A 209 23.85 11.26 -2.41
CA GLN A 209 24.75 12.38 -2.70
C GLN A 209 26.03 12.33 -1.87
N GLU A 210 25.97 11.95 -0.60
CA GLU A 210 27.17 11.73 0.22
C GLU A 210 28.01 10.59 -0.37
N ALA A 211 27.40 9.44 -0.69
CA ALA A 211 28.12 8.32 -1.28
C ALA A 211 28.79 8.68 -2.63
N VAL A 212 28.09 9.42 -3.50
CA VAL A 212 28.63 9.92 -4.78
C VAL A 212 29.75 10.94 -4.55
N SER A 213 29.61 11.83 -3.55
CA SER A 213 30.65 12.81 -3.20
C SER A 213 31.91 12.13 -2.67
N THR A 214 31.76 11.12 -1.81
CA THR A 214 32.88 10.28 -1.34
C THR A 214 33.54 9.56 -2.50
N LEU A 215 32.78 8.97 -3.43
CA LEU A 215 33.34 8.32 -4.61
C LEU A 215 34.12 9.31 -5.49
N ASN A 216 33.56 10.49 -5.76
CA ASN A 216 34.22 11.53 -6.54
C ASN A 216 35.51 12.04 -5.86
N ALA A 217 35.51 12.18 -4.53
CA ALA A 217 36.70 12.55 -3.77
C ALA A 217 37.80 11.48 -3.87
N VAL A 218 37.43 10.20 -3.80
CA VAL A 218 38.37 9.07 -3.98
C VAL A 218 38.93 9.05 -5.41
N VAL A 219 38.09 9.27 -6.43
CA VAL A 219 38.53 9.33 -7.83
C VAL A 219 39.46 10.52 -8.08
N ALA A 220 39.17 11.69 -7.50
CA ALA A 220 40.02 12.87 -7.60
C ALA A 220 41.37 12.66 -6.90
N ALA A 221 41.39 12.04 -5.72
CA ALA A 221 42.61 11.71 -4.98
C ALA A 221 43.48 10.67 -5.70
N ALA A 222 42.88 9.79 -6.51
CA ALA A 222 43.61 8.76 -7.27
C ALA A 222 44.39 9.31 -8.49
N GLY A 223 44.36 10.62 -8.75
CA GLY A 223 45.36 11.29 -9.60
C GLY A 223 45.48 10.78 -11.04
N GLY A 224 44.41 10.25 -11.64
CA GLY A 224 44.43 9.76 -13.02
C GLY A 224 45.04 8.36 -13.20
N GLN A 225 45.18 7.58 -12.12
CA GLN A 225 45.46 6.14 -12.26
C GLN A 225 44.33 5.44 -13.02
N ASP A 226 44.72 4.48 -13.86
CA ASP A 226 43.84 3.81 -14.83
C ASP A 226 42.53 3.27 -14.20
N CYS A 227 41.38 3.75 -14.69
CA CYS A 227 40.04 3.47 -14.17
C CYS A 227 39.73 1.97 -14.02
N GLU A 228 40.40 1.14 -14.82
CA GLU A 228 40.26 -0.32 -14.84
C GLU A 228 40.73 -0.97 -13.53
N THR A 229 41.75 -0.40 -12.88
CA THR A 229 42.35 -0.94 -11.64
C THR A 229 41.46 -0.66 -10.43
N LEU A 230 40.87 0.55 -10.36
CA LEU A 230 39.95 0.96 -9.30
C LEU A 230 38.63 0.17 -9.32
N ARG A 231 38.12 -0.22 -10.50
CA ARG A 231 36.90 -1.04 -10.61
C ARG A 231 37.05 -2.45 -10.02
N ARG A 232 38.26 -3.00 -9.99
CA ARG A 232 38.51 -4.34 -9.40
C ARG A 232 38.46 -4.34 -7.88
N GLY A 233 38.68 -3.19 -7.23
CA GLY A 233 38.64 -3.04 -5.77
C GLY A 233 37.25 -2.78 -5.17
N LEU A 234 36.26 -2.40 -5.97
CA LEU A 234 34.91 -2.10 -5.47
C LEU A 234 34.15 -3.38 -5.05
N PRO A 235 33.39 -3.33 -3.94
CA PRO A 235 32.56 -4.44 -3.50
C PRO A 235 31.52 -4.81 -4.57
N PRO A 236 31.10 -6.08 -4.66
CA PRO A 236 30.21 -6.57 -5.73
C PRO A 236 28.91 -5.77 -5.87
N SER A 237 28.36 -5.25 -4.77
CA SER A 237 27.13 -4.45 -4.72
C SER A 237 27.21 -3.12 -5.47
N ALA A 238 28.41 -2.54 -5.63
CA ALA A 238 28.61 -1.26 -6.32
C ALA A 238 28.82 -1.41 -7.85
N ARG A 239 29.13 -2.61 -8.35
CA ARG A 239 29.42 -2.83 -9.78
C ARG A 239 28.18 -2.84 -10.66
N THR A 240 27.01 -3.20 -10.12
CA THR A 240 25.76 -3.35 -10.88
C THR A 240 25.14 -2.02 -11.34
N TRP A 241 25.42 -0.91 -10.65
CA TRP A 241 24.87 0.40 -11.02
C TRP A 241 25.55 1.02 -12.25
N ALA A 242 26.85 0.77 -12.46
CA ALA A 242 27.62 1.40 -13.54
C ALA A 242 27.29 0.87 -14.95
N SER A 243 26.57 -0.25 -15.06
CA SER A 243 26.21 -0.87 -16.34
C SER A 243 24.89 -0.35 -16.94
N SER A 244 24.05 0.32 -16.14
CA SER A 244 22.69 0.69 -16.55
C SER A 244 22.60 2.03 -17.31
N THR A 245 23.61 2.91 -17.23
CA THR A 245 23.57 4.24 -17.86
C THR A 245 23.99 4.25 -19.33
N LYS A 246 24.49 3.12 -19.88
CA LYS A 246 25.04 3.08 -21.25
C LYS A 246 24.04 2.63 -22.33
N ARG A 247 22.76 2.45 -22.01
CA ARG A 247 21.74 1.88 -22.92
C ARG A 247 20.53 2.79 -23.20
N GLY A 248 20.72 4.10 -23.10
CA GLY A 248 19.70 5.10 -23.44
C GLY A 248 20.27 6.23 -24.30
N ARG A 249 20.44 5.96 -25.59
CA ARG A 249 20.44 6.93 -26.69
C ARG A 249 19.73 6.28 -27.87
#